data_AF-A0A951NHH5-F1
#
_entry.id   AF-A0A951NHH5-F1
#
_cell.length_a   1.000
_cell.length_b   1.000
_cell.length_c   1.000
_cell.angle_alpha   90.00
_cell.angle_beta   90.00
_cell.angle_gamma   90.00
#
_symmetry.space_group_name_H-M   'P 1'
#
loop_
_entity.id
_entity.type
_entity.pdbx_description
1 polymer ?
#
loop_
_entity_poly.entity_id
_entity_poly.type
_entity_poly.pdbx_seq_one_letter_code
_entity_poly.pdbx_strand_id
1 'polypeptide(L)'
;MSDLPVPPETPGLSRRQLLRAVAVVGGATGATTLLGPTPNAFGAPGLRKSRPATGWGVQSGDVTAHSGVIWSRTDRPARMVVEVAATERFRGPRRRYAVEVGPDTDFTGKVQLTGLPAGTELFYRVRFAENGNAGHSSEALVGTLRTAPADRRDVSFAWSGDVAGQGWGINPDTGGMTGFEAVRQLDPDFFLHSGDSVYADGPLQETVSLPDGSVWRNVVTPEKCKVAETLAEYRGQFRYNLLDDNVRRFAAQVP
;
A
#
# COMPACT_ATOMS: atom_id res chain seq x y z
N MET A 1 -26.20 -29.08 -55.02
CA MET A 1 -24.82 -29.01 -54.49
C MET A 1 -24.77 -27.81 -53.56
N SER A 2 -24.88 -27.88 -52.24
CA SER A 2 -25.03 -29.00 -51.32
C SER A 2 -25.65 -28.39 -50.05
N ASP A 3 -26.73 -28.97 -49.56
CA ASP A 3 -27.26 -28.72 -48.23
C ASP A 3 -26.23 -29.15 -47.17
N LEU A 4 -25.92 -28.25 -46.24
CA LEU A 4 -25.24 -28.60 -44.99
C LEU A 4 -26.19 -28.30 -43.83
N PRO A 5 -26.48 -29.28 -42.95
CA PRO A 5 -27.44 -29.10 -41.86
C PRO A 5 -26.84 -28.27 -40.71
N VAL A 6 -27.66 -27.36 -40.20
CA VAL A 6 -27.43 -26.61 -38.96
C VAL A 6 -27.75 -27.52 -37.77
N PRO A 7 -26.88 -27.67 -36.76
CA PRO A 7 -27.18 -28.45 -35.57
C PRO A 7 -28.21 -27.73 -34.66
N PRO A 8 -29.07 -28.46 -33.93
CA PRO A 8 -30.04 -27.84 -33.03
C PRO A 8 -29.38 -27.22 -31.80
N GLU A 9 -29.85 -26.04 -31.41
CA GLU A 9 -29.50 -25.37 -30.16
C GLU A 9 -29.91 -26.23 -28.95
N THR A 10 -28.97 -26.49 -28.05
CA THR A 10 -29.25 -27.08 -26.74
C THR A 10 -29.77 -25.98 -25.80
N PRO A 11 -30.95 -26.13 -25.16
CA PRO A 11 -31.41 -25.15 -24.20
C PRO A 11 -30.53 -25.21 -22.93
N GLY A 12 -29.60 -24.26 -22.81
CA GLY A 12 -28.81 -24.07 -21.60
C GLY A 12 -29.69 -23.65 -20.43
N LEU A 13 -29.66 -24.43 -19.35
CA LEU A 13 -30.32 -24.11 -18.09
C LEU A 13 -29.91 -22.72 -17.61
N SER A 14 -30.89 -21.83 -17.40
CA SER A 14 -30.60 -20.48 -16.92
C SER A 14 -30.15 -20.51 -15.44
N ARG A 15 -29.23 -19.62 -15.06
CA ARG A 15 -28.77 -19.41 -13.67
C ARG A 15 -29.92 -19.21 -12.65
N ARG A 16 -31.13 -18.83 -13.10
CA ARG A 16 -32.33 -18.69 -12.25
C ARG A 16 -33.04 -20.01 -11.94
N GLN A 17 -32.83 -21.05 -12.75
CA GLN A 17 -33.42 -22.38 -12.52
C GLN A 17 -32.54 -23.26 -11.61
N LEU A 18 -31.22 -23.02 -11.57
CA LEU A 18 -30.30 -23.74 -10.67
C LEU A 18 -30.42 -23.29 -9.19
N LEU A 19 -30.96 -22.09 -8.93
CA LEU A 19 -31.12 -21.52 -7.59
C LEU A 19 -32.49 -21.81 -6.93
N ARG A 20 -33.36 -22.60 -7.57
CA ARG A 20 -34.70 -22.94 -7.07
C ARG A 20 -34.89 -24.40 -6.64
N ALA A 21 -33.83 -25.20 -6.58
CA ALA A 21 -33.94 -26.63 -6.35
C ALA A 21 -33.05 -27.16 -5.22
N VAL A 22 -33.16 -26.61 -3.99
CA VAL A 22 -32.87 -27.39 -2.76
C VAL A 22 -33.77 -26.87 -1.63
N ALA A 23 -34.98 -27.41 -1.56
CA ALA A 23 -35.70 -27.70 -0.32
C ALA A 23 -37.05 -28.30 -0.71
N VAL A 24 -37.22 -29.58 -0.42
CA VAL A 24 -38.45 -30.30 -0.03
C VAL A 24 -38.34 -31.74 -0.54
N VAL A 25 -37.94 -32.64 0.36
CA VAL A 25 -38.62 -33.92 0.53
C VAL A 25 -38.83 -34.06 2.04
N GLY A 26 -40.10 -34.00 2.43
CA GLY A 26 -40.56 -34.25 3.79
C GLY A 26 -41.19 -35.62 3.93
N GLY A 27 -41.31 -36.04 5.18
CA GLY A 27 -42.16 -37.12 5.70
C GLY A 27 -41.40 -38.01 6.68
N ALA A 28 -41.83 -38.29 7.91
CA ALA A 28 -42.89 -37.81 8.80
C ALA A 28 -42.48 -38.33 10.21
N THR A 29 -42.61 -37.62 11.32
CA THR A 29 -43.77 -37.65 12.24
C THR A 29 -43.35 -36.93 13.54
N GLY A 30 -44.28 -36.24 14.20
CA GLY A 30 -44.08 -35.72 15.56
C GLY A 30 -44.58 -34.30 15.76
N ALA A 31 -45.82 -34.18 16.22
CA ALA A 31 -46.42 -32.92 16.64
C ALA A 31 -45.78 -32.42 17.95
N THR A 32 -45.31 -31.17 17.96
CA THR A 32 -45.20 -30.35 19.17
C THR A 32 -45.20 -28.88 18.79
N THR A 33 -46.21 -28.16 19.28
CA THR A 33 -46.33 -26.70 19.24
C THR A 33 -45.40 -26.07 20.26
N LEU A 34 -44.42 -25.28 19.82
CA LEU A 34 -43.72 -24.32 20.67
C LEU A 34 -43.52 -23.00 19.91
N LEU A 35 -44.11 -21.94 20.47
CA LEU A 35 -43.82 -20.55 20.14
C LEU A 35 -42.33 -20.29 20.44
N GLY A 36 -41.51 -20.15 19.40
CA GLY A 36 -40.11 -19.75 19.49
C GLY A 36 -39.90 -18.36 18.87
N PRO A 37 -38.93 -17.57 19.36
CA PRO A 37 -38.67 -16.24 18.84
C PRO A 37 -38.22 -16.35 17.38
N THR A 38 -38.69 -15.43 16.54
CA THR A 38 -38.23 -15.29 15.16
C THR A 38 -36.70 -15.30 15.14
N PRO A 39 -36.04 -16.19 14.38
CA PRO A 39 -34.60 -16.08 14.21
C PRO A 39 -34.35 -14.73 13.57
N ASN A 40 -33.66 -13.85 14.29
CA ASN A 40 -33.03 -12.69 13.70
C ASN A 40 -32.34 -13.18 12.44
N ALA A 41 -32.77 -12.65 11.29
CA ALA A 41 -32.03 -12.81 10.07
C ALA A 41 -30.62 -12.31 10.37
N PHE A 42 -29.70 -13.25 10.59
CA PHE A 42 -28.29 -13.00 10.43
C PHE A 42 -28.18 -12.48 9.01
N GLY A 43 -28.09 -11.15 8.88
CA GLY A 43 -27.73 -10.53 7.64
C GLY A 43 -26.54 -11.31 7.15
N ALA A 44 -26.67 -11.93 5.96
CA ALA A 44 -25.55 -12.52 5.27
C ALA A 44 -24.39 -11.51 5.42
N PRO A 45 -23.17 -11.94 5.79
CA PRO A 45 -22.04 -11.03 5.80
C PRO A 45 -22.02 -10.40 4.41
N GLY A 46 -22.45 -9.15 4.32
CA GLY A 46 -22.47 -8.45 3.05
C GLY A 46 -21.04 -8.58 2.55
N LEU A 47 -20.84 -9.16 1.35
CA LEU A 47 -19.54 -9.28 0.73
C LEU A 47 -18.88 -7.90 0.84
N ARG A 48 -18.03 -7.71 1.85
CA ARG A 48 -17.18 -6.54 1.92
C ARG A 48 -16.21 -6.80 0.79
N LYS A 49 -16.49 -6.20 -0.37
CA LYS A 49 -15.53 -6.13 -1.47
C LYS A 49 -14.25 -5.58 -0.86
N SER A 50 -13.27 -6.46 -0.68
CA SER A 50 -12.01 -6.07 -0.05
C SER A 50 -11.33 -5.12 -1.02
N ARG A 51 -11.08 -3.88 -0.58
CA ARG A 51 -10.36 -2.90 -1.37
C ARG A 51 -8.88 -3.30 -1.41
N PRO A 52 -8.11 -2.90 -2.44
CA PRO A 52 -6.66 -3.05 -2.44
C PRO A 52 -6.05 -2.41 -1.18
N ALA A 53 -5.19 -3.13 -0.48
CA ALA A 53 -4.57 -2.69 0.76
C ALA A 53 -3.28 -1.92 0.46
N THR A 54 -3.06 -0.80 1.16
CA THR A 54 -1.99 0.16 0.85
C THR A 54 -1.13 0.46 2.08
N GLY A 55 -0.84 -0.57 2.88
CA GLY A 55 -0.14 -0.43 4.17
C GLY A 55 1.27 0.16 4.08
N TRP A 56 1.89 0.16 2.90
CA TRP A 56 3.27 0.63 2.65
C TRP A 56 3.40 2.13 2.42
N GLY A 57 2.29 2.87 2.40
CA GLY A 57 2.31 4.33 2.26
C GLY A 57 2.65 4.81 0.86
N VAL A 58 3.09 6.07 0.79
CA VAL A 58 3.51 6.76 -0.43
C VAL A 58 4.85 7.43 -0.20
N GLN A 59 5.57 7.64 -1.29
CA GLN A 59 6.83 8.36 -1.27
C GLN A 59 6.97 9.24 -2.51
N SER A 60 7.65 10.38 -2.37
CA SER A 60 8.22 11.13 -3.48
C SER A 60 9.74 11.06 -3.48
N GLY A 61 10.36 11.29 -4.64
CA GLY A 61 11.82 11.36 -4.78
C GLY A 61 12.22 11.88 -6.16
N ASP A 62 13.52 11.95 -6.44
CA ASP A 62 14.10 12.46 -7.69
C ASP A 62 13.47 13.80 -8.13
N VAL A 63 13.18 14.68 -7.17
CA VAL A 63 12.47 15.93 -7.41
C VAL A 63 13.42 16.98 -7.99
N THR A 64 13.01 17.59 -9.08
CA THR A 64 13.71 18.69 -9.74
C THR A 64 12.88 19.97 -9.66
N ALA A 65 13.28 21.03 -10.36
CA ALA A 65 12.44 22.22 -10.52
C ALA A 65 11.13 21.93 -11.27
N HIS A 66 11.07 20.90 -12.09
CA HIS A 66 9.94 20.67 -13.01
C HIS A 66 9.43 19.22 -13.08
N SER A 67 9.98 18.33 -12.25
CA SER A 67 9.64 16.91 -12.25
C SER A 67 9.82 16.31 -10.86
N GLY A 68 9.31 15.10 -10.69
CA GLY A 68 9.49 14.30 -9.49
C GLY A 68 8.96 12.90 -9.73
N VAL A 69 9.31 11.97 -8.85
CA VAL A 69 8.81 10.59 -8.88
C VAL A 69 7.84 10.41 -7.74
N ILE A 70 6.72 9.72 -8.00
CA ILE A 70 5.84 9.20 -6.96
C ILE A 70 5.94 7.68 -6.95
N TRP A 71 6.09 7.10 -5.77
CA TRP A 71 6.12 5.67 -5.53
C TRP A 71 5.04 5.26 -4.52
N SER A 72 4.44 4.08 -4.71
CA SER A 72 3.59 3.42 -3.72
C SER A 72 3.46 1.94 -4.03
N ARG A 73 2.86 1.18 -3.11
CA ARG A 73 2.63 -0.27 -3.23
C ARG A 73 1.24 -0.66 -2.75
N THR A 74 0.68 -1.68 -3.39
CA THR A 74 -0.55 -2.36 -2.94
C THR A 74 -0.32 -3.86 -2.72
N ASP A 75 -1.33 -4.59 -2.27
CA ASP A 75 -1.27 -6.03 -1.99
C ASP A 75 -1.66 -6.95 -3.17
N ARG A 76 -2.10 -6.40 -4.31
CA ARG A 76 -2.68 -7.17 -5.44
C ARG A 76 -2.57 -6.42 -6.77
N PRO A 77 -2.79 -7.07 -7.92
CA PRO A 77 -2.83 -6.38 -9.21
C PRO A 77 -3.84 -5.23 -9.20
N ALA A 78 -3.41 -4.04 -9.62
CA ALA A 78 -4.25 -2.85 -9.65
C ALA A 78 -3.67 -1.78 -10.56
N ARG A 79 -4.48 -0.79 -10.90
CA ARG A 79 -4.03 0.44 -11.54
C ARG A 79 -3.74 1.51 -10.48
N MET A 80 -2.48 1.86 -10.29
CA MET A 80 -2.09 3.01 -9.48
C MET A 80 -2.47 4.29 -10.23
N VAL A 81 -3.26 5.15 -9.59
CA VAL A 81 -3.66 6.47 -10.09
C VAL A 81 -3.07 7.53 -9.19
N VAL A 82 -2.37 8.49 -9.78
CA VAL A 82 -1.74 9.61 -9.08
C VAL A 82 -2.36 10.92 -9.56
N GLU A 83 -2.82 11.74 -8.63
CA GLU A 83 -3.31 13.10 -8.90
C GLU A 83 -2.41 14.11 -8.19
N VAL A 84 -2.08 15.22 -8.87
CA VAL A 84 -1.25 16.30 -8.29
C VAL A 84 -2.06 17.58 -8.24
N ALA A 85 -2.01 18.28 -7.12
CA ALA A 85 -2.75 19.51 -6.87
C ALA A 85 -1.89 20.54 -6.12
N ALA A 86 -2.30 21.81 -6.21
CA ALA A 86 -1.67 22.89 -5.45
C ALA A 86 -2.16 22.97 -3.99
N THR A 87 -3.21 22.22 -3.63
CA THR A 87 -3.78 22.20 -2.28
C THR A 87 -4.21 20.79 -1.91
N GLU A 88 -4.20 20.48 -0.62
CA GLU A 88 -4.66 19.23 -0.02
C GLU A 88 -6.13 18.87 -0.32
N ARG A 89 -6.92 19.82 -0.84
CA ARG A 89 -8.34 19.59 -1.18
C ARG A 89 -8.53 18.86 -2.51
N PHE A 90 -7.51 18.80 -3.35
CA PHE A 90 -7.57 18.18 -4.69
C PHE A 90 -8.75 18.65 -5.57
N ARG A 91 -9.18 19.91 -5.43
CA ARG A 91 -10.16 20.53 -6.33
C ARG A 91 -9.46 20.95 -7.63
N GLY A 92 -9.85 20.35 -8.76
CA GLY A 92 -9.22 20.60 -10.05
C GLY A 92 -7.75 20.15 -10.07
N PRO A 93 -7.46 18.83 -9.94
CA PRO A 93 -6.10 18.35 -9.96
C PRO A 93 -5.41 18.82 -11.24
N ARG A 94 -4.20 19.39 -11.10
CA ARG A 94 -3.44 19.93 -12.22
C ARG A 94 -3.11 18.84 -13.23
N ARG A 95 -2.83 17.63 -12.73
CA ARG A 95 -2.36 16.51 -13.52
C ARG A 95 -2.87 15.20 -12.92
N ARG A 96 -3.09 14.21 -13.79
CA ARG A 96 -3.45 12.85 -13.42
C ARG A 96 -2.61 11.87 -14.22
N TYR A 97 -2.06 10.88 -13.53
CA TYR A 97 -1.20 9.85 -14.07
C TYR A 97 -1.73 8.48 -13.66
N ALA A 98 -1.38 7.44 -14.40
CA ALA A 98 -1.68 6.08 -14.00
C ALA A 98 -0.69 5.06 -14.55
N VAL A 99 -0.44 4.00 -13.79
CA VAL A 99 0.41 2.86 -14.16
C VAL A 99 -0.21 1.57 -13.62
N GLU A 100 -0.12 0.48 -14.38
CA GLU A 100 -0.53 -0.85 -13.90
C GLU A 100 0.56 -1.44 -13.01
N VAL A 101 0.15 -2.10 -11.93
CA VAL A 101 1.06 -2.77 -11.00
C VAL A 101 0.63 -4.23 -10.83
N GLY A 102 1.60 -5.12 -10.63
CA GLY A 102 1.38 -6.56 -10.67
C GLY A 102 2.52 -7.36 -10.02
N PRO A 103 2.47 -8.70 -10.08
CA PRO A 103 3.47 -9.56 -9.43
C PRO A 103 4.91 -9.32 -9.90
N ASP A 104 5.09 -8.96 -11.17
CA ASP A 104 6.36 -8.62 -11.81
C ASP A 104 7.04 -7.41 -11.12
N THR A 105 6.23 -6.42 -10.73
CA THR A 105 6.65 -5.18 -10.05
C THR A 105 6.56 -5.26 -8.52
N ASP A 106 6.31 -6.44 -7.94
CA ASP A 106 5.95 -6.60 -6.51
C ASP A 106 4.80 -5.65 -6.09
N PHE A 107 3.86 -5.43 -7.01
CA PHE A 107 2.71 -4.54 -6.84
C PHE A 107 3.10 -3.10 -6.50
N THR A 108 4.31 -2.69 -6.89
CA THR A 108 4.81 -1.31 -6.75
C THR A 108 4.54 -0.52 -8.02
N GLY A 109 4.18 0.75 -7.87
CA GLY A 109 4.05 1.69 -8.98
C GLY A 109 5.03 2.83 -8.81
N LYS A 110 5.71 3.20 -9.90
CA LYS A 110 6.58 4.37 -9.99
C LYS A 110 6.07 5.27 -11.13
N VAL A 111 5.72 6.51 -10.82
CA VAL A 111 5.19 7.47 -11.79
C VAL A 111 6.10 8.68 -11.87
N GLN A 112 6.56 8.99 -13.09
CA GLN A 112 7.29 10.21 -13.38
C GLN A 112 6.31 11.38 -13.58
N LEU A 113 6.39 12.37 -12.71
CA LEU A 113 5.73 13.67 -12.84
C LEU A 113 6.58 14.59 -13.72
N THR A 114 5.92 15.44 -14.51
CA THR A 114 6.57 16.38 -15.43
C THR A 114 5.78 17.68 -15.53
N GLY A 115 6.46 18.77 -15.88
CA GLY A 115 5.86 20.10 -16.04
C GLY A 115 5.30 20.66 -14.72
N LEU A 116 5.99 20.39 -13.61
CA LEU A 116 5.65 20.95 -12.31
C LEU A 116 6.13 22.42 -12.22
N PRO A 117 5.41 23.30 -11.51
CA PRO A 117 5.92 24.64 -11.18
C PRO A 117 7.14 24.53 -10.28
N ALA A 118 8.17 25.34 -10.50
CA ALA A 118 9.38 25.39 -9.67
C ALA A 118 9.12 26.05 -8.31
N GLY A 119 9.95 25.71 -7.33
CA GLY A 119 9.94 26.30 -5.98
C GLY A 119 8.61 26.17 -5.23
N THR A 120 7.77 25.20 -5.59
CA THR A 120 6.38 25.11 -5.16
C THR A 120 6.16 23.83 -4.36
N GLU A 121 5.49 23.95 -3.21
CA GLU A 121 4.93 22.80 -2.50
C GLU A 121 3.65 22.32 -3.19
N LEU A 122 3.60 21.02 -3.46
CA LEU A 122 2.51 20.36 -4.15
C LEU A 122 2.02 19.18 -3.32
N PHE A 123 0.72 18.91 -3.42
CA PHE A 123 0.07 17.76 -2.82
C PHE A 123 -0.16 16.72 -3.90
N TYR A 124 0.09 15.46 -3.60
CA TYR A 124 -0.25 14.35 -4.46
C TYR A 124 -1.12 13.32 -3.74
N ARG A 125 -2.00 12.67 -4.49
CA ARG A 125 -2.91 11.63 -4.01
C ARG A 125 -2.74 10.37 -4.83
N VAL A 126 -2.57 9.25 -4.15
CA VAL A 126 -2.48 7.92 -4.74
C VAL A 126 -3.71 7.09 -4.39
N ARG A 127 -4.26 6.40 -5.38
CA ARG A 127 -5.28 5.35 -5.20
C ARG A 127 -4.97 4.18 -6.13
N PHE A 128 -5.22 2.96 -5.67
CA PHE A 128 -5.13 1.76 -6.50
C PHE A 128 -6.52 1.29 -6.90
N ALA A 129 -6.83 1.23 -8.19
CA ALA A 129 -8.11 0.76 -8.71
C ALA A 129 -7.99 -0.70 -9.19
N GLU A 130 -8.73 -1.61 -8.55
CA GLU A 130 -8.82 -3.01 -8.98
C GLU A 130 -9.43 -3.10 -10.38
N ASN A 131 -8.74 -3.73 -11.33
CA ASN A 131 -9.16 -3.88 -12.73
C ASN A 131 -9.56 -2.54 -13.41
N GLY A 132 -8.94 -1.43 -13.00
CA GLY A 132 -9.29 -0.10 -13.49
C GLY A 132 -10.66 0.43 -13.03
N ASN A 133 -11.38 -0.30 -12.18
CA ASN A 133 -12.69 0.10 -11.67
C ASN A 133 -12.54 1.03 -10.46
N ALA A 134 -12.87 2.32 -10.66
CA ALA A 134 -12.80 3.34 -9.61
C ALA A 134 -13.73 3.06 -8.40
N GLY A 135 -14.81 2.29 -8.60
CA GLY A 135 -15.70 1.89 -7.50
C GLY A 135 -15.04 0.94 -6.49
N HIS A 136 -13.94 0.30 -6.89
CA HIS A 136 -13.16 -0.66 -6.10
C HIS A 136 -11.74 -0.14 -5.82
N SER A 137 -11.57 1.17 -5.68
CA SER A 137 -10.25 1.72 -5.38
C SER A 137 -9.79 1.42 -3.94
N SER A 138 -8.53 1.64 -3.61
CA SER A 138 -8.05 1.70 -2.23
C SER A 138 -8.57 2.95 -1.51
N GLU A 139 -8.20 3.11 -0.24
CA GLU A 139 -8.18 4.42 0.41
C GLU A 139 -7.23 5.38 -0.33
N ALA A 140 -7.44 6.69 -0.15
CA ALA A 140 -6.51 7.67 -0.68
C ALA A 140 -5.30 7.79 0.25
N LEU A 141 -4.12 7.58 -0.30
CA LEU A 141 -2.88 8.00 0.33
C LEU A 141 -2.54 9.40 -0.18
N VAL A 142 -2.15 10.29 0.74
CA VAL A 142 -1.79 11.66 0.43
C VAL A 142 -0.36 11.90 0.87
N GLY A 143 0.40 12.60 0.04
CA GLY A 143 1.71 13.11 0.39
C GLY A 143 1.97 14.48 -0.22
N THR A 144 3.13 15.04 0.11
CA THR A 144 3.61 16.32 -0.38
C THR A 144 4.96 16.18 -1.04
N LEU A 145 5.28 17.09 -1.95
CA LEU A 145 6.63 17.28 -2.46
C LEU A 145 6.88 18.76 -2.72
N ARG A 146 8.14 19.18 -2.60
CA ARG A 146 8.57 20.56 -2.88
C ARG A 146 9.52 20.55 -4.07
N THR A 147 9.13 21.19 -5.16
CA THR A 147 10.01 21.31 -6.34
C THR A 147 11.17 22.25 -6.05
N ALA A 148 12.33 21.97 -6.64
CA ALA A 148 13.49 22.83 -6.50
C ALA A 148 13.19 24.25 -7.02
N PRO A 149 13.73 25.30 -6.38
CA PRO A 149 13.58 26.67 -6.88
C PRO A 149 14.28 26.86 -8.22
N ALA A 150 13.75 27.77 -9.05
CA ALA A 150 14.43 28.20 -10.27
C ALA A 150 15.40 29.37 -10.02
N ASP A 151 15.22 30.06 -8.91
CA ASP A 151 15.99 31.18 -8.42
C ASP A 151 16.95 30.77 -7.30
N ARG A 152 17.92 31.62 -7.00
CA ARG A 152 18.85 31.41 -5.88
C ARG A 152 18.14 31.76 -4.58
N ARG A 153 18.01 30.77 -3.70
CA ARG A 153 17.52 30.93 -2.32
C ARG A 153 18.21 29.92 -1.40
N ASP A 154 18.05 30.10 -0.11
CA ASP A 154 18.48 29.12 0.87
C ASP A 154 17.69 27.82 0.72
N VAL A 155 18.36 26.69 0.97
CA VAL A 155 17.78 25.35 0.96
C VAL A 155 18.16 24.64 2.25
N SER A 156 17.24 23.83 2.76
CA SER A 156 17.42 22.97 3.92
C SER A 156 17.34 21.52 3.46
N PHE A 157 18.27 20.69 3.91
CA PHE A 157 18.20 19.26 3.67
C PHE A 157 18.66 18.49 4.90
N ALA A 158 18.11 17.31 5.07
CA ALA A 158 18.57 16.35 6.05
C ALA A 158 19.24 15.18 5.33
N TRP A 159 20.09 14.44 6.04
CA TRP A 159 20.71 13.23 5.50
C TRP A 159 20.87 12.20 6.61
N SER A 160 20.81 10.92 6.25
CA SER A 160 21.13 9.79 7.12
C SER A 160 21.59 8.61 6.27
N GLY A 161 22.14 7.61 6.94
CA GLY A 161 22.30 6.25 6.41
C GLY A 161 21.78 5.24 7.42
N ASP A 162 22.12 3.98 7.18
CA ASP A 162 22.18 2.94 8.22
C ASP A 162 20.84 2.61 8.91
N VAL A 163 19.85 2.18 8.14
CA VAL A 163 18.50 1.90 8.64
C VAL A 163 18.34 0.42 8.95
N ALA A 164 17.90 0.12 10.18
CA ALA A 164 17.63 -1.23 10.64
C ALA A 164 18.84 -2.17 10.62
N GLY A 165 20.04 -1.63 10.83
CA GLY A 165 21.31 -2.36 10.85
C GLY A 165 21.79 -2.80 12.22
N GLN A 166 22.78 -3.69 12.25
CA GLN A 166 23.53 -4.08 13.44
C GLN A 166 22.67 -4.58 14.63
N GLY A 167 21.47 -5.10 14.35
CA GLY A 167 20.54 -5.62 15.38
C GLY A 167 19.45 -4.64 15.84
N TRP A 168 19.40 -3.42 15.29
CA TRP A 168 18.50 -2.35 15.75
C TRP A 168 17.43 -2.00 14.71
N GLY A 169 16.32 -2.74 14.71
CA GLY A 169 15.16 -2.52 13.85
C GLY A 169 14.06 -1.69 14.50
N ILE A 170 12.81 -1.93 14.09
CA ILE A 170 11.63 -1.26 14.63
C ILE A 170 11.39 -1.76 16.05
N ASN A 171 11.39 -0.85 17.03
CA ASN A 171 11.00 -1.15 18.41
C ASN A 171 9.71 -0.41 18.81
N PRO A 172 8.55 -1.09 18.87
CA PRO A 172 7.29 -0.47 19.24
C PRO A 172 7.28 0.09 20.66
N ASP A 173 8.03 -0.51 21.59
CA ASP A 173 8.08 -0.09 23.00
C ASP A 173 8.69 1.31 23.16
N THR A 174 9.49 1.76 22.18
CA THR A 174 10.10 3.10 22.14
C THR A 174 9.46 4.01 21.09
N GLY A 175 8.31 3.62 20.51
CA GLY A 175 7.61 4.41 19.51
C GLY A 175 8.06 4.19 18.06
N GLY A 176 8.80 3.10 17.77
CA GLY A 176 9.27 2.74 16.43
C GLY A 176 10.55 3.46 16.03
N MET A 177 10.70 3.76 14.75
CA MET A 177 11.86 4.47 14.19
C MET A 177 11.74 6.00 14.34
N THR A 178 11.75 6.49 15.58
CA THR A 178 11.48 7.90 15.93
C THR A 178 12.44 8.92 15.30
N GLY A 179 13.64 8.51 14.88
CA GLY A 179 14.57 9.35 14.13
C GLY A 179 13.96 9.93 12.84
N PHE A 180 13.16 9.15 12.12
CA PHE A 180 12.47 9.64 10.91
C PHE A 180 11.40 10.69 11.23
N GLU A 181 10.70 10.54 12.36
CA GLU A 181 9.74 11.55 12.81
C GLU A 181 10.45 12.84 13.22
N ALA A 182 11.59 12.75 13.91
CA ALA A 182 12.40 13.91 14.24
C ALA A 182 12.85 14.66 12.98
N VAL A 183 13.33 13.94 11.95
CA VAL A 183 13.70 14.55 10.66
C VAL A 183 12.48 15.16 9.96
N ARG A 184 11.34 14.45 9.94
CA ARG A 184 10.10 14.95 9.33
C ARG A 184 9.66 16.28 9.94
N GLN A 185 9.79 16.43 11.26
CA GLN A 185 9.43 17.67 11.98
C GLN A 185 10.34 18.86 11.66
N LEU A 186 11.55 18.63 11.13
CA LEU A 186 12.41 19.70 10.63
C LEU A 186 11.89 20.32 9.32
N ASP A 187 10.95 19.65 8.63
CA ASP A 187 10.39 20.04 7.32
C ASP A 187 11.47 20.42 6.28
N PRO A 188 12.50 19.57 6.06
CA PRO A 188 13.55 19.89 5.09
C PRO A 188 12.99 19.92 3.66
N ASP A 189 13.65 20.64 2.76
CA ASP A 189 13.25 20.67 1.34
C ASP A 189 13.39 19.30 0.67
N PHE A 190 14.36 18.50 1.10
CA PHE A 190 14.56 17.11 0.69
C PHE A 190 15.42 16.34 1.70
N PHE A 191 15.46 15.03 1.55
CA PHE A 191 16.32 14.13 2.32
C PHE A 191 17.27 13.33 1.43
N LEU A 192 18.53 13.22 1.87
CA LEU A 192 19.53 12.38 1.23
C LEU A 192 19.78 11.10 2.05
N HIS A 193 19.41 9.95 1.50
CA HIS A 193 19.76 8.66 2.08
C HIS A 193 21.11 8.17 1.54
N SER A 194 22.12 8.08 2.40
CA SER A 194 23.50 7.75 2.04
C SER A 194 23.82 6.24 1.99
N GLY A 195 22.83 5.41 1.66
CA GLY A 195 22.98 3.95 1.61
C GLY A 195 22.56 3.23 2.89
N ASP A 196 22.74 1.92 2.89
CA ASP A 196 22.42 1.00 3.99
C ASP A 196 20.98 1.10 4.49
N SER A 197 20.04 1.19 3.53
CA SER A 197 18.61 1.37 3.81
C SER A 197 17.90 0.09 4.24
N VAL A 198 18.54 -1.08 4.19
CA VAL A 198 17.88 -2.35 4.53
C VAL A 198 18.69 -3.27 5.42
N TYR A 199 20.02 -3.39 5.28
CA TYR A 199 20.83 -4.46 5.89
C TYR A 199 20.25 -5.86 5.63
N ALA A 200 20.51 -6.38 4.42
CA ALA A 200 19.98 -7.68 3.97
C ALA A 200 20.91 -8.87 4.31
N ASP A 201 22.04 -8.59 4.94
CA ASP A 201 23.14 -9.51 5.25
C ASP A 201 23.30 -9.79 6.76
N GLY A 202 22.60 -9.04 7.61
CA GLY A 202 22.58 -9.20 9.06
C GLY A 202 21.20 -9.60 9.58
N PRO A 203 20.97 -10.86 9.99
CA PRO A 203 19.71 -11.28 10.60
C PRO A 203 19.39 -10.50 11.88
N LEU A 204 18.15 -10.03 11.99
CA LEU A 204 17.66 -9.29 13.14
C LEU A 204 17.23 -10.28 14.24
N GLN A 205 17.73 -10.05 15.46
CA GLN A 205 17.26 -10.77 16.65
C GLN A 205 15.99 -10.10 17.18
N GLU A 206 15.00 -10.89 17.61
CA GLU A 206 13.77 -10.34 18.19
C GLU A 206 14.04 -9.55 19.47
N THR A 207 15.02 -9.98 20.28
CA THR A 207 15.37 -9.31 21.53
C THR A 207 16.87 -9.08 21.66
N VAL A 208 17.24 -7.93 22.19
CA VAL A 208 18.62 -7.57 22.53
C VAL A 208 18.66 -7.03 23.95
N SER A 209 19.51 -7.60 24.81
CA SER A 209 19.69 -7.09 26.18
C SER A 209 20.54 -5.82 26.17
N LEU A 210 20.09 -4.80 26.89
CA LEU A 210 20.77 -3.51 26.99
C LEU A 210 21.63 -3.42 28.27
N PRO A 211 22.69 -2.57 28.30
CA PRO A 211 23.57 -2.45 29.46
C PRO A 211 22.89 -1.99 30.75
N ASP A 212 21.75 -1.29 30.64
CA ASP A 212 20.95 -0.83 31.77
C ASP A 212 19.99 -1.91 32.32
N GLY A 213 20.04 -3.13 31.76
CA GLY A 213 19.19 -4.26 32.14
C GLY A 213 17.82 -4.27 31.44
N SER A 214 17.51 -3.26 30.63
CA SER A 214 16.31 -3.26 29.80
C SER A 214 16.50 -4.13 28.54
N VAL A 215 15.41 -4.36 27.80
CA VAL A 215 15.42 -5.20 26.60
C VAL A 215 14.88 -4.39 25.42
N TRP A 216 15.65 -4.36 24.34
CA TRP A 216 15.18 -3.89 23.05
C TRP A 216 14.38 -5.00 22.36
N ARG A 217 13.16 -4.70 21.89
CA ARG A 217 12.28 -5.66 21.21
C ARG A 217 12.05 -5.24 19.77
N ASN A 218 12.68 -5.95 18.86
CA ASN A 218 12.49 -5.75 17.43
C ASN A 218 11.18 -6.38 16.96
N VAL A 219 10.44 -5.66 16.12
CA VAL A 219 9.55 -6.34 15.16
C VAL A 219 10.43 -7.15 14.23
N VAL A 220 10.09 -8.42 14.02
CA VAL A 220 10.79 -9.31 13.09
C VAL A 220 9.83 -9.87 12.04
N THR A 221 10.34 -10.04 10.82
CA THR A 221 9.64 -10.74 9.72
C THR A 221 10.50 -11.93 9.29
N PRO A 222 9.92 -12.93 8.59
CA PRO A 222 10.71 -14.06 8.08
C PRO A 222 11.94 -13.62 7.30
N GLU A 223 11.81 -12.58 6.47
CA GLU A 223 12.91 -12.04 5.67
C GLU A 223 13.96 -11.34 6.52
N LYS A 224 13.59 -10.72 7.65
CA LYS A 224 14.53 -10.09 8.59
C LYS A 224 15.27 -11.09 9.47
N CYS A 225 14.77 -12.31 9.63
CA CYS A 225 15.41 -13.35 10.46
C CYS A 225 16.52 -14.13 9.74
N LYS A 226 16.84 -13.80 8.48
CA LYS A 226 17.91 -14.44 7.73
C LYS A 226 18.59 -13.48 6.74
N VAL A 227 19.72 -13.92 6.20
CA VAL A 227 20.37 -13.27 5.05
C VAL A 227 19.48 -13.40 3.82
N ALA A 228 19.33 -12.34 3.04
CA ALA A 228 18.58 -12.38 1.79
C ALA A 228 19.41 -12.99 0.65
N GLU A 229 18.86 -14.00 0.00
CA GLU A 229 19.50 -14.76 -1.07
C GLU A 229 18.65 -14.74 -2.35
N THR A 230 17.37 -14.37 -2.23
CA THR A 230 16.39 -14.35 -3.31
C THR A 230 15.76 -12.96 -3.46
N LEU A 231 15.25 -12.66 -4.65
CA LEU A 231 14.56 -11.39 -4.91
C LEU A 231 13.36 -11.16 -3.95
N ALA A 232 12.65 -12.23 -3.58
CA ALA A 232 11.55 -12.14 -2.63
C ALA A 232 12.02 -11.68 -1.24
N GLU A 233 13.17 -12.18 -0.79
CA GLU A 233 13.77 -11.80 0.48
C GLU A 233 14.28 -10.36 0.45
N TYR A 234 14.97 -9.93 -0.62
CA TYR A 234 15.38 -8.52 -0.78
C TYR A 234 14.18 -7.56 -0.78
N ARG A 235 13.08 -7.94 -1.44
CA ARG A 235 11.83 -7.15 -1.41
C ARG A 235 11.21 -7.12 0.00
N GLY A 236 11.25 -8.23 0.74
CA GLY A 236 10.79 -8.28 2.14
C GLY A 236 11.62 -7.41 3.06
N GLN A 237 12.95 -7.44 2.92
CA GLN A 237 13.88 -6.59 3.64
C GLN A 237 13.61 -5.09 3.40
N PHE A 238 13.32 -4.69 2.16
CA PHE A 238 12.91 -3.32 1.85
C PHE A 238 11.57 -2.94 2.49
N ARG A 239 10.57 -3.82 2.39
CA ARG A 239 9.22 -3.57 2.94
C ARG A 239 9.20 -3.49 4.46
N TYR A 240 10.18 -4.06 5.16
CA TYR A 240 10.28 -4.04 6.61
C TYR A 240 10.20 -2.62 7.18
N ASN A 241 10.99 -1.68 6.65
CA ASN A 241 10.99 -0.30 7.15
C ASN A 241 9.63 0.38 6.98
N LEU A 242 8.89 0.01 5.94
CA LEU A 242 7.56 0.55 5.65
C LEU A 242 6.47 -0.02 6.58
N LEU A 243 6.80 -0.94 7.49
CA LEU A 243 5.89 -1.32 8.58
C LEU A 243 5.80 -0.20 9.63
N ASP A 244 6.87 0.59 9.80
CA ASP A 244 6.94 1.66 10.78
C ASP A 244 6.09 2.87 10.38
N ASP A 245 5.36 3.44 11.33
CA ASP A 245 4.51 4.62 11.09
C ASP A 245 5.33 5.89 10.89
N ASN A 246 6.46 6.06 11.58
CA ASN A 246 7.32 7.24 11.44
C ASN A 246 7.95 7.27 10.06
N VAL A 247 8.46 6.13 9.58
CA VAL A 247 9.00 6.01 8.21
C VAL A 247 7.94 6.37 7.17
N ARG A 248 6.72 5.85 7.30
CA ARG A 248 5.65 6.14 6.33
C ARG A 248 5.20 7.60 6.35
N ARG A 249 5.09 8.22 7.53
CA ARG A 249 4.79 9.66 7.66
C ARG A 249 5.90 10.51 7.04
N PHE A 250 7.15 10.16 7.32
CA PHE A 250 8.32 10.83 6.78
C PHE A 250 8.33 10.75 5.25
N ALA A 251 8.22 9.55 4.67
CA ALA A 251 8.23 9.33 3.23
C ALA A 251 7.07 10.03 2.50
N ALA A 252 5.91 10.16 3.16
CA ALA A 252 4.78 10.88 2.58
C ALA A 252 5.01 12.40 2.49
N GLN A 253 5.88 12.97 3.34
CA GLN A 253 6.08 14.43 3.41
C GLN A 253 7.38 14.90 2.75
N VAL A 254 8.47 14.16 2.96
CA VAL A 254 9.84 14.59 2.63
C VAL A 254 10.32 13.86 1.37
N PRO A 255 10.68 14.59 0.29
CA PRO A 255 11.22 14.01 -0.95
C PRO A 255 12.63 13.43 -0.85
#